data_AF-A0AAD4BFN5-F1
#
_entry.id   AF-A0AAD4BFN5-F1
#
_cell.length_a   1.000
_cell.length_b   1.000
_cell.length_c   1.000
_cell.angle_alpha   90.00
_cell.angle_beta   90.00
_cell.angle_gamma   90.00
#
_symmetry.space_group_name_H-M   'P 1'
#
loop_
_entity.id
_entity.type
_entity.pdbx_description
1 polymer ?
#
loop_
_entity_poly.entity_id
_entity_poly.type
_entity_poly.pdbx_seq_one_letter_code
_entity_poly.pdbx_strand_id
1 'polypeptide(L)'
;PYQHFIATRLLPCGEIDGPLRKFTGSSEIGKATDDLTKAVHAFAHFMLIYTSGFLLLSDLQGLFDARRVMCLFDPQGHTYV
;
A
#
# COMPACT_ATOMS: atom_id res chain seq x y z
N PRO A 1 12.79 -22.81 -16.66
CA PRO A 1 12.94 -21.42 -17.13
C PRO A 1 11.59 -20.68 -17.16
N TYR A 2 11.48 -19.55 -16.46
CA TYR A 2 10.28 -18.69 -16.52
C TYR A 2 10.31 -17.87 -17.81
N GLN A 3 9.25 -17.96 -18.63
CA GLN A 3 9.18 -17.26 -19.94
C GLN A 3 8.50 -15.88 -19.85
N HIS A 4 7.88 -15.57 -18.72
CA HIS A 4 7.08 -14.36 -18.52
C HIS A 4 7.37 -13.74 -17.15
N PHE A 5 7.26 -12.41 -17.09
CA PHE A 5 7.41 -11.63 -15.87
C PHE A 5 6.45 -10.44 -15.89
N ILE A 6 6.10 -9.96 -14.69
CA ILE A 6 5.33 -8.73 -14.52
C ILE A 6 6.33 -7.57 -14.44
N ALA A 7 6.03 -6.48 -15.15
CA ALA A 7 6.80 -5.24 -15.07
C ALA A 7 5.86 -4.09 -14.73
N THR A 8 6.30 -3.22 -13.82
CA THR A 8 5.61 -1.99 -13.44
C THR A 8 6.50 -0.79 -13.75
N ARG A 9 5.94 0.43 -13.72
CA ARG A 9 6.77 1.63 -13.85
C ARG A 9 7.73 1.71 -12.67
N LEU A 10 8.98 2.05 -12.97
CA LEU A 10 9.96 2.34 -11.92
C LEU A 10 9.42 3.47 -11.02
N LEU A 11 9.41 3.22 -9.71
CA LEU A 11 9.02 4.21 -8.73
C LEU A 11 10.02 5.38 -8.76
N PRO A 12 9.60 6.62 -8.43
CA PRO A 12 10.54 7.70 -8.16
C PRO A 12 11.53 7.25 -7.08
N CYS A 13 12.81 7.19 -7.42
CA CYS A 13 13.87 6.66 -6.54
C CYS A 13 15.12 7.54 -6.56
N GLY A 14 14.95 8.85 -6.71
CA GLY A 14 16.03 9.82 -6.55
C GLY A 14 16.41 10.02 -5.08
N GLU A 15 17.58 10.63 -4.82
CA GLU A 15 18.06 10.92 -3.46
C GLU A 15 17.12 11.84 -2.64
N ILE A 16 16.22 12.55 -3.33
CA ILE A 16 15.21 13.44 -2.73
C ILE A 16 13.89 12.74 -2.40
N ASP A 17 13.68 11.53 -2.90
CA ASP A 17 12.44 10.79 -2.69
C ASP A 17 12.42 10.16 -1.28
N GLY A 18 11.25 10.13 -0.66
CA GLY A 18 11.08 9.54 0.67
C GLY A 18 11.44 8.05 0.68
N PRO A 19 11.83 7.50 1.84
CA PRO A 19 12.13 6.08 1.92
C PRO A 19 10.90 5.25 1.55
N LEU A 20 11.14 4.09 0.94
CA LEU A 20 10.11 3.06 0.78
C LEU A 20 9.67 2.62 2.18
N ARG A 21 8.35 2.64 2.43
CA ARG A 21 7.75 2.33 3.72
C ARG A 21 6.70 1.25 3.59
N LYS A 22 6.67 0.35 4.56
CA LYS A 22 5.59 -0.61 4.78
C LYS A 22 4.64 -0.07 5.84
N PHE A 23 3.38 0.11 5.49
CA PHE A 23 2.37 0.76 6.34
C PHE A 23 1.47 -0.24 7.06
N THR A 24 1.21 -1.38 6.44
CA THR A 24 0.44 -2.48 7.04
C THR A 24 1.14 -3.80 6.79
N GLY A 25 1.00 -4.75 7.70
CA GLY A 25 1.43 -6.13 7.49
C GLY A 25 0.33 -6.96 6.83
N SER A 26 0.67 -8.22 6.57
CA SER A 26 -0.19 -9.19 5.91
C SER A 26 -1.30 -9.72 6.84
N SER A 27 -0.96 -9.95 8.11
CA SER A 27 -1.86 -10.48 9.15
C SER A 27 -2.28 -9.45 10.19
N GLU A 28 -1.49 -8.38 10.34
CA GLU A 28 -1.75 -7.30 11.29
C GLU A 28 -1.51 -5.94 10.63
N ILE A 29 -2.43 -5.00 10.83
CA ILE A 29 -2.33 -3.65 10.27
C ILE A 29 -1.20 -2.83 10.92
N GLY A 30 -0.83 -3.14 12.16
CA GLY A 30 0.18 -2.40 12.91
C GLY A 30 -0.34 -1.07 13.47
N LYS A 31 0.56 -0.24 13.99
CA LYS A 31 0.23 1.06 14.61
C LYS A 31 0.36 2.20 13.61
N ALA A 32 -0.61 3.13 13.61
CA ALA A 32 -0.53 4.37 12.84
C ALA A 32 -0.04 5.55 13.70
N THR A 33 1.28 5.74 13.79
CA THR A 33 1.87 6.80 14.62
C THR A 33 1.99 8.15 13.89
N ASP A 34 2.25 8.15 12.58
CA ASP A 34 2.31 9.35 11.74
C ASP A 34 1.08 9.51 10.84
N ASP A 35 0.83 10.74 10.39
CA ASP A 35 -0.39 11.08 9.64
C ASP A 35 -0.47 10.40 8.27
N LEU A 36 0.68 10.11 7.64
CA LEU A 36 0.69 9.36 6.38
C LEU A 36 0.24 7.91 6.63
N THR A 37 0.76 7.25 7.66
CA THR A 37 0.31 5.90 8.04
C THR A 37 -1.18 5.89 8.41
N LYS A 38 -1.67 6.90 9.14
CA LYS A 38 -3.10 7.03 9.46
C LYS A 38 -3.95 7.16 8.19
N ALA A 39 -3.50 7.94 7.21
CA ALA A 39 -4.19 8.08 5.93
C ALA A 39 -4.25 6.76 5.15
N VAL A 40 -3.14 6.00 5.10
CA VAL A 40 -3.09 4.68 4.46
C VAL A 40 -4.00 3.67 5.17
N HIS A 41 -4.00 3.66 6.51
CA HIS A 41 -4.89 2.80 7.31
C HIS A 41 -6.36 3.17 7.09
N ALA A 42 -6.68 4.47 7.05
CA ALA A 42 -8.02 4.95 6.74
C ALA A 42 -8.47 4.54 5.34
N PHE A 43 -7.56 4.55 4.35
CA PHE A 43 -7.84 4.04 3.00
C PHE A 43 -8.15 2.54 2.99
N ALA A 44 -7.37 1.72 3.71
CA ALA A 44 -7.65 0.29 3.85
C ALA A 44 -9.03 0.02 4.46
N HIS A 45 -9.36 0.75 5.52
CA HIS A 45 -10.68 0.68 6.16
C HIS A 45 -11.81 1.18 5.24
N PHE A 46 -11.59 2.28 4.52
CA PHE A 46 -12.53 2.80 3.53
C PHE A 46 -12.84 1.77 2.45
N MET A 47 -11.83 1.07 1.91
CA MET A 47 -12.03 0.04 0.89
C MET A 47 -12.92 -1.10 1.38
N LEU A 48 -12.77 -1.50 2.64
CA LEU A 48 -13.65 -2.51 3.24
C LEU A 48 -15.11 -2.03 3.30
N ILE A 49 -15.35 -0.80 3.75
CA ILE A 49 -16.71 -0.23 3.80
C ILE A 49 -17.28 -0.05 2.39
N TYR A 50 -16.48 0.52 1.48
CA TYR A 50 -16.87 0.81 0.10
C TYR A 50 -17.27 -0.46 -0.66
N THR A 51 -16.58 -1.57 -0.37
CA THR A 51 -16.89 -2.89 -0.95
C THR A 51 -17.90 -3.68 -0.13
N SER A 52 -18.63 -3.05 0.80
CA SER A 52 -19.62 -3.70 1.66
C SER A 52 -19.09 -4.93 2.42
N GLY A 53 -17.84 -4.85 2.88
CA GLY A 53 -17.17 -5.92 3.60
C GLY A 53 -16.47 -6.97 2.73
N PHE A 54 -16.53 -6.86 1.40
CA PHE A 54 -16.01 -7.89 0.50
C PHE A 54 -14.47 -7.91 0.42
N LEU A 55 -13.81 -6.74 0.39
CA LEU A 55 -12.38 -6.62 0.15
C LEU A 55 -11.69 -5.83 1.26
N LEU A 56 -10.78 -6.49 1.97
CA LEU A 56 -9.81 -5.84 2.84
C LEU A 56 -8.45 -5.79 2.16
N LEU A 57 -7.90 -4.58 2.00
CA LEU A 57 -6.52 -4.41 1.55
C LEU A 57 -5.56 -4.46 2.75
N SER A 58 -4.48 -5.22 2.61
CA SER A 58 -3.38 -5.33 3.57
C SER A 58 -2.04 -5.34 2.83
N ASP A 59 -0.94 -5.49 3.57
CA ASP A 59 0.44 -5.42 3.02
C ASP A 59 0.73 -4.13 2.23
N LEU A 60 -0.01 -3.05 2.53
CA LEU A 60 0.17 -1.75 1.89
C LEU A 60 1.57 -1.21 2.17
N GLN A 61 2.35 -1.09 1.10
CA GLN A 61 3.70 -0.56 1.07
C GLN A 61 3.85 0.38 -0.12
N GLY A 62 4.73 1.36 0.00
CA GLY A 62 4.79 2.42 -0.97
C GLY A 62 5.90 3.44 -0.75
N LEU A 63 5.93 4.42 -1.65
CA LEU A 63 6.79 5.58 -1.58
C LEU A 63 5.95 6.87 -1.70
N PHE A 64 6.26 7.85 -0.85
CA PHE A 64 5.68 9.19 -0.91
C PHE A 64 6.65 10.11 -1.64
N ASP A 65 6.27 10.55 -2.84
CA ASP A 65 7.16 11.26 -3.75
C ASP A 65 7.27 12.77 -3.42
N ALA A 66 8.23 13.44 -4.07
CA ALA A 66 8.41 14.89 -3.94
C ALA A 66 7.19 15.73 -4.38
N ARG A 67 6.24 15.14 -5.12
CA ARG A 67 4.98 15.76 -5.57
C ARG A 67 3.84 15.56 -4.58
N ARG A 68 4.13 14.96 -3.41
CA ARG A 68 3.15 14.62 -2.36
C ARG A 68 2.11 13.59 -2.82
N VAL A 69 2.51 12.69 -3.70
CA VAL A 69 1.68 11.56 -4.15
C VAL A 69 2.16 10.29 -3.47
N MET A 70 1.23 9.59 -2.82
CA MET A 70 1.49 8.28 -2.24
C MET A 70 1.31 7.20 -3.30
N CYS A 71 2.40 6.58 -3.74
CA CYS A 71 2.35 5.45 -4.66
C CYS A 71 2.44 4.13 -3.87
N LEU A 72 1.32 3.39 -3.84
CA LEU A 72 1.25 2.05 -3.24
C LEU A 72 1.49 0.99 -4.32
N PHE A 73 2.17 -0.09 -3.96
CA PHE A 73 2.44 -1.21 -4.86
C PHE A 73 2.39 -2.53 -4.09
N ASP A 74 2.20 -3.61 -4.85
CA ASP A 74 2.17 -4.99 -4.35
C ASP A 74 1.24 -5.20 -3.13
N PRO A 75 -0.03 -4.73 -3.18
CA PRO A 75 -0.96 -4.92 -2.07
C PRO A 75 -1.43 -6.38 -2.00
N GLN A 76 -1.80 -6.83 -0.81
CA GLN A 76 -2.56 -8.06 -0.62
C GLN A 76 -4.06 -7.73 -0.46
N GLY A 77 -4.91 -8.47 -1.16
CA GLY A 77 -6.36 -8.39 -1.01
C GLY A 77 -6.91 -9.63 -0.32
N HIS A 78 -7.53 -9.45 0.85
CA HIS A 78 -8.31 -10.50 1.51
C HIS A 78 -9.77 -10.36 1.11
N THR A 79 -10.35 -11.46 0.64
CA THR A 79 -11.77 -11.54 0.31
C THR A 79 -12.44 -12.61 1.16
N TYR A 80 -13.70 -12.38 1.54
CA TYR A 80 -14.51 -13.43 2.16
C TYR A 80 -14.97 -14.41 1.08
N VAL A 81 -14.58 -15.68 1.20
CA VAL A 81 -15.11 -16.80 0.40
C VAL A 81 -15.73 -17.81 1.35
#